data_AF-A0A519RJT7-F1
#
_entry.id   AF-A0A519RJT7-F1
#
_cell.length_a   1.000
_cell.length_b   1.000
_cell.length_c   1.000
_cell.angle_alpha   90.00
_cell.angle_beta   90.00
_cell.angle_gamma   90.00
#
_symmetry.space_group_name_H-M   'P 1'
#
loop_
_entity.id
_entity.type
_entity.pdbx_description
1 polymer ?
#
loop_
_entity_poly.entity_id
_entity_poly.type
_entity_poly.pdbx_seq_one_letter_code
_entity_poly.pdbx_strand_id
1 'polypeptide(L)'
;MNSLFDAIIRFGYSNDLHEHLKGLDTKCNDYTATSIYQLILWTIIGLGLLVMLNYYRGLFHRPKFTSRWFWLLNILAVSIVVFVLAYFRSTYDLSNGNFCKDLSFNTSDCLLFALTSATYAFIFCAVISLLLKLVSIHHKRIPF
;
A
#
# COMPACT_ATOMS: atom_id res chain seq x y z
N MET A 1 -12.57 -6.96 -18.12
CA MET A 1 -13.59 -6.40 -17.22
C MET A 1 -12.87 -5.50 -16.24
N ASN A 2 -13.15 -4.20 -16.25
CA ASN A 2 -12.57 -3.27 -15.27
C ASN A 2 -13.17 -3.60 -13.91
N SER A 3 -12.36 -4.13 -13.00
CA SER A 3 -12.85 -4.45 -11.66
C SER A 3 -13.10 -3.16 -10.88
N LEU A 4 -13.98 -3.18 -9.86
CA LEU A 4 -14.14 -2.06 -8.92
C LEU A 4 -12.79 -1.64 -8.30
N PHE A 5 -11.88 -2.60 -8.16
CA PHE A 5 -10.51 -2.40 -7.72
C PHE A 5 -9.68 -1.56 -8.72
N ASP A 6 -9.86 -1.79 -10.03
CA ASP A 6 -9.22 -1.00 -11.09
C ASP A 6 -9.74 0.43 -11.11
N ALA A 7 -10.99 0.68 -10.71
CA ALA A 7 -11.54 2.03 -10.65
C ALA A 7 -11.09 2.78 -9.39
N ILE A 8 -11.02 2.09 -8.25
CA ILE A 8 -10.63 2.68 -6.97
C ILE A 8 -9.15 3.07 -6.99
N ILE A 9 -8.25 2.17 -7.40
CA ILE A 9 -6.79 2.36 -7.28
C ILE A 9 -6.22 3.30 -8.34
N ARG A 10 -7.00 3.69 -9.35
CA ARG A 10 -6.55 4.52 -10.49
C ARG A 10 -6.56 6.01 -10.18
N PHE A 11 -6.13 6.39 -8.99
CA PHE A 11 -5.97 7.79 -8.64
C PHE A 11 -4.54 8.23 -8.93
N GLY A 12 -4.38 9.04 -9.98
CA GLY A 12 -3.19 9.87 -10.17
C GLY A 12 -2.07 9.33 -11.06
N TYR A 13 -2.14 8.14 -11.66
CA TYR A 13 -1.10 7.66 -12.59
C TYR A 13 -1.68 7.18 -13.92
N SER A 14 -0.83 7.10 -14.95
CA SER A 14 -1.22 6.76 -16.33
C SER A 14 -1.85 5.37 -16.50
N ASN A 15 -2.61 5.23 -17.59
CA ASN A 15 -3.22 3.96 -18.00
C ASN A 15 -2.17 2.92 -18.36
N ASP A 16 -1.06 3.38 -18.93
CA ASP A 16 0.01 2.50 -19.38
C ASP A 16 0.72 1.86 -18.17
N LEU A 17 0.97 2.64 -17.11
CA LEU A 17 1.46 2.08 -15.86
C LEU A 17 0.44 1.12 -15.23
N HIS A 18 -0.86 1.41 -15.33
CA HIS A 18 -1.90 0.52 -14.79
C HIS A 18 -1.85 -0.88 -15.43
N GLU A 19 -1.71 -0.97 -16.75
CA GLU A 19 -1.61 -2.25 -17.44
C GLU A 19 -0.31 -2.99 -17.11
N HIS A 20 0.81 -2.25 -16.96
CA HIS A 20 2.05 -2.83 -16.46
C HIS A 20 1.88 -3.44 -15.05
N LEU A 21 1.27 -2.69 -14.13
CA LEU A 21 1.05 -3.13 -12.74
C LEU A 21 0.10 -4.34 -12.62
N LYS A 22 -0.81 -4.51 -13.57
CA LYS A 22 -1.65 -5.72 -13.71
C LYS A 22 -0.84 -6.97 -14.08
N GLY A 23 0.37 -6.78 -14.62
CA GLY A 23 1.26 -7.87 -15.02
C GLY A 23 1.19 -8.19 -16.50
N LEU A 24 0.93 -7.19 -17.35
CA LEU A 24 1.07 -7.36 -18.81
C LEU A 24 2.50 -7.79 -19.14
N ASP A 25 2.65 -8.83 -19.95
CA ASP A 25 3.96 -9.34 -20.37
C ASP A 25 4.70 -8.30 -21.22
N THR A 26 6.03 -8.38 -21.17
CA THR A 26 6.98 -7.62 -22.01
C THR A 26 6.73 -7.74 -23.51
N LYS A 27 6.09 -8.83 -23.96
CA LYS A 27 5.68 -9.05 -25.36
C LYS A 27 4.31 -8.47 -25.72
N CYS A 28 3.62 -7.82 -24.78
CA CYS A 28 2.32 -7.17 -25.00
C CYS A 28 1.17 -8.11 -25.40
N ASN A 29 1.31 -9.43 -25.23
CA ASN A 29 0.35 -10.41 -25.72
C ASN A 29 -0.64 -10.88 -24.65
N ASP A 30 -0.18 -11.11 -23.42
CA ASP A 30 -0.96 -11.70 -22.33
C ASP A 30 -0.56 -11.15 -20.96
N TYR A 31 -1.40 -11.37 -19.94
CA TYR A 31 -1.12 -11.06 -18.54
C TYR A 31 -0.53 -12.29 -17.85
N THR A 32 0.79 -12.43 -17.89
CA THR A 32 1.49 -13.60 -17.33
C THR A 32 2.43 -13.25 -16.18
N ALA A 33 2.69 -11.97 -15.92
CA ALA A 33 3.58 -11.55 -14.85
C ALA A 33 2.87 -11.46 -13.50
N THR A 34 3.61 -11.65 -12.41
CA THR A 34 3.10 -11.43 -11.04
C THR A 34 2.66 -9.98 -10.89
N SER A 35 1.36 -9.77 -10.69
CA SER A 35 0.80 -8.42 -10.55
C SER A 35 1.44 -7.69 -9.36
N ILE A 36 1.99 -6.50 -9.65
CA ILE A 36 2.55 -5.62 -8.63
C ILE A 36 1.44 -5.17 -7.68
N TYR A 37 0.21 -5.01 -8.17
CA TYR A 37 -0.95 -4.73 -7.29
C TYR A 37 -1.14 -5.78 -6.22
N GLN A 38 -1.03 -7.06 -6.58
CA GLN A 38 -1.23 -8.15 -5.62
C GLN A 38 -0.13 -8.14 -4.56
N LEU A 39 1.13 -7.91 -4.95
CA LEU A 39 2.24 -7.78 -4.02
C LEU A 39 2.04 -6.62 -3.04
N ILE A 40 1.66 -5.44 -3.55
CA ILE A 40 1.44 -4.25 -2.71
C ILE A 40 0.23 -4.46 -1.79
N LEU A 41 -0.86 -5.05 -2.28
CA LEU A 41 -2.05 -5.36 -1.47
C LEU A 41 -1.71 -6.30 -0.30
N TRP A 42 -0.99 -7.39 -0.56
CA TRP A 42 -0.56 -8.31 0.51
C TRP A 42 0.39 -7.64 1.50
N THR A 43 1.23 -6.72 1.03
CA THR A 43 2.11 -5.93 1.90
C THR A 43 1.29 -5.02 2.82
N ILE A 44 0.29 -4.30 2.27
CA ILE A 44 -0.60 -3.42 3.06
C ILE A 44 -1.32 -4.24 4.14
N ILE A 45 -1.92 -5.37 3.75
CA ILE A 45 -2.67 -6.22 4.68
C ILE A 45 -1.73 -6.83 5.72
N GLY A 46 -0.66 -7.49 5.29
CA GLY A 46 0.26 -8.21 6.17
C GLY A 46 0.98 -7.28 7.15
N LEU A 47 1.62 -6.23 6.63
CA LEU A 47 2.36 -5.28 7.46
C LEU A 47 1.41 -4.42 8.31
N GLY A 48 0.28 -3.98 7.74
CA GLY A 48 -0.72 -3.20 8.46
C GLY A 48 -1.32 -3.98 9.63
N LEU A 49 -1.73 -5.24 9.42
CA LEU A 49 -2.22 -6.09 10.50
C LEU A 49 -1.15 -6.36 11.55
N LEU A 50 0.08 -6.69 11.13
CA LEU A 50 1.18 -6.97 12.06
C LEU A 50 1.45 -5.78 12.99
N VAL A 51 1.58 -4.57 12.42
CA VAL A 51 1.87 -3.37 13.21
C VAL A 51 0.67 -2.98 14.07
N MET A 52 -0.55 -2.99 13.53
CA MET A 52 -1.75 -2.60 14.31
C MET A 52 -2.08 -3.60 15.42
N LEU A 53 -1.93 -4.90 15.18
CA LEU A 53 -2.09 -5.92 16.23
C LEU A 53 -1.02 -5.77 17.32
N ASN A 54 0.23 -5.49 16.93
CA ASN A 54 1.30 -5.25 17.90
C ASN A 54 1.02 -3.99 18.75
N TYR A 55 0.51 -2.92 18.13
CA TYR A 55 0.11 -1.70 18.81
C TYR A 55 -1.03 -1.93 19.81
N TYR A 56 -2.13 -2.57 19.37
CA TYR A 56 -3.34 -2.69 20.18
C TYR A 56 -3.36 -3.87 21.15
N ARG A 57 -2.59 -4.94 20.93
CA ARG A 57 -2.57 -6.17 21.74
C ARG A 57 -1.17 -6.74 22.04
N GLY A 58 -0.14 -6.29 21.33
CA GLY A 58 1.21 -6.82 21.47
C GLY A 58 2.08 -6.05 22.46
N LEU A 59 3.35 -5.92 22.12
CA LEU A 59 4.39 -5.37 23.00
C LEU A 59 4.14 -3.91 23.39
N PHE A 60 3.46 -3.16 22.51
CA PHE A 60 3.09 -1.76 22.74
C PHE A 60 1.77 -1.59 23.49
N HIS A 61 1.15 -2.68 23.96
CA HIS A 61 -0.02 -2.63 24.83
C HIS A 61 0.36 -2.19 26.27
N ARG A 62 0.91 -0.98 26.42
CA ARG A 62 1.32 -0.42 27.71
C ARG A 62 0.89 1.04 27.84
N PRO A 63 0.62 1.55 29.05
CA PRO A 63 0.16 2.92 29.28
C PRO A 63 1.11 4.02 28.77
N LYS A 64 2.40 3.71 28.61
CA LYS A 64 3.39 4.67 28.10
C LYS A 64 3.29 4.91 26.59
N PHE A 65 2.67 3.99 25.85
CA PHE A 65 2.53 4.07 24.39
C PHE A 65 1.12 4.44 23.93
N THR A 66 0.21 4.76 24.85
CA THR A 66 -1.17 5.17 24.56
C THR A 66 -1.27 6.64 24.12
N SER A 67 -0.37 7.12 23.27
CA SER A 67 -0.44 8.49 22.71
C SER A 67 -0.85 8.46 21.25
N ARG A 68 -1.68 9.42 20.84
CA ARG A 68 -2.09 9.60 19.44
C ARG A 68 -0.88 9.78 18.52
N TRP A 69 0.21 10.36 19.01
CA TRP A 69 1.46 10.51 18.27
C TRP A 69 2.13 9.16 17.99
N PHE A 70 2.20 8.26 18.98
CA PHE A 70 2.76 6.91 18.78
C PHE A 70 1.91 6.09 17.80
N TRP A 71 0.59 6.21 17.89
CA TRP A 71 -0.32 5.61 16.90
C TRP A 71 -0.05 6.14 15.49
N LEU A 72 0.01 7.46 15.32
CA LEU A 72 0.25 8.09 14.02
C LEU A 72 1.60 7.68 13.44
N LEU A 73 2.66 7.64 14.27
CA LEU A 73 3.99 7.19 13.84
C LEU A 73 3.98 5.74 13.34
N ASN A 74 3.23 4.84 13.98
CA ASN A 74 3.11 3.45 13.50
C ASN A 74 2.43 3.38 12.14
N ILE A 75 1.36 4.15 11.93
CA ILE A 75 0.68 4.20 10.62
C ILE A 75 1.60 4.79 9.56
N LEU A 76 2.25 5.92 9.86
CA LEU A 76 3.17 6.57 8.92
C LEU A 76 4.34 5.66 8.57
N ALA A 77 4.87 4.89 9.53
CA ALA A 77 5.92 3.92 9.26
C ALA A 77 5.47 2.85 8.24
N VAL A 78 4.26 2.28 8.40
CA VAL A 78 3.69 1.33 7.43
C VAL A 78 3.51 1.99 6.06
N SER A 79 2.93 3.19 6.02
CA SER A 79 2.74 3.93 4.77
C SER A 79 4.04 4.24 4.04
N ILE A 80 5.11 4.62 4.76
CA ILE A 80 6.43 4.88 4.18
C ILE A 80 7.04 3.59 3.62
N VAL A 81 6.93 2.46 4.32
CA VAL A 81 7.44 1.18 3.81
C VAL A 81 6.70 0.77 2.54
N VAL A 82 5.38 0.91 2.51
CA VAL A 82 4.56 0.62 1.32
C VAL A 82 4.92 1.56 0.17
N PHE A 83 5.11 2.86 0.46
CA PHE A 83 5.55 3.85 -0.52
C PHE A 83 6.88 3.44 -1.18
N VAL A 84 7.90 3.15 -0.35
CA VAL A 84 9.24 2.80 -0.83
C VAL A 84 9.19 1.53 -1.68
N LEU A 85 8.45 0.50 -1.23
CA LEU A 85 8.32 -0.75 -1.97
C LEU A 85 7.62 -0.55 -3.32
N ALA A 86 6.50 0.19 -3.35
CA ALA A 86 5.75 0.47 -4.57
C ALA A 86 6.57 1.30 -5.57
N TYR A 87 7.27 2.33 -5.08
CA TYR A 87 8.13 3.17 -5.89
C TYR A 87 9.31 2.39 -6.45
N PHE A 88 10.03 1.64 -5.61
CA PHE A 88 11.18 0.86 -6.04
C PHE A 88 10.80 -0.20 -7.06
N ARG A 89 9.70 -0.93 -6.84
CA ARG A 89 9.27 -1.98 -7.77
C ARG A 89 8.89 -1.43 -9.15
N SER A 90 8.11 -0.36 -9.18
CA SER A 90 7.67 0.28 -10.44
C SER A 90 8.82 0.93 -11.20
N THR A 91 9.72 1.63 -10.50
CA THR A 91 10.90 2.26 -11.13
C THR A 91 11.96 1.25 -11.55
N TYR A 92 12.12 0.13 -10.83
CA TYR A 92 13.03 -0.93 -11.22
C TYR A 92 12.67 -1.50 -12.59
N ASP A 93 11.39 -1.80 -12.84
CA ASP A 93 10.96 -2.32 -14.15
C ASP A 93 11.10 -1.25 -15.25
N LEU A 94 10.81 0.01 -14.95
CA LEU A 94 11.02 1.13 -15.87
C LEU A 94 12.50 1.28 -16.28
N SER A 95 13.41 1.25 -15.30
CA SER A 95 14.86 1.44 -15.52
C SER A 95 15.50 0.27 -16.29
N ASN A 96 14.99 -0.94 -16.12
CA ASN A 96 15.49 -2.13 -16.79
C ASN A 96 14.81 -2.40 -18.14
N GLY A 97 13.85 -1.57 -18.56
CA GLY A 97 13.07 -1.80 -19.78
C GLY A 97 12.20 -3.07 -19.71
N ASN A 98 11.86 -3.52 -18.50
CA ASN A 98 11.13 -4.76 -18.27
C ASN A 98 9.61 -4.51 -18.26
N PHE A 99 9.11 -3.93 -19.34
CA PHE A 99 7.69 -3.63 -19.56
C PHE A 99 7.36 -3.73 -21.06
N CYS A 100 6.08 -3.85 -21.38
CA CYS A 100 5.61 -3.87 -22.77
C CYS A 100 6.00 -2.57 -23.50
N LYS A 101 6.60 -2.67 -24.69
CA LYS A 101 7.11 -1.52 -25.45
C LYS A 101 6.03 -0.53 -25.90
N ASP A 102 4.79 -0.99 -25.98
CA ASP A 102 3.64 -0.16 -26.35
C ASP A 102 3.14 0.69 -25.16
N LEU A 103 3.61 0.40 -23.94
CA LEU A 103 3.27 1.18 -22.74
C LEU A 103 4.26 2.33 -22.56
N SER A 104 3.72 3.55 -22.47
CA SER A 104 4.47 4.77 -22.22
C SER A 104 4.14 5.33 -20.83
N PHE A 105 4.98 5.01 -19.85
CA PHE A 105 4.89 5.59 -18.52
C PHE A 105 6.26 6.07 -18.04
N ASN A 106 6.26 7.00 -17.09
CA ASN A 106 7.48 7.64 -16.62
C ASN A 106 7.64 7.55 -15.09
N THR A 107 8.72 8.13 -14.58
CA THR A 107 9.01 8.15 -13.14
C THR A 107 7.95 8.90 -12.33
N SER A 108 7.26 9.89 -12.93
CA SER A 108 6.17 10.60 -12.23
C SER A 108 4.94 9.72 -12.03
N ASP A 109 4.60 8.85 -12.99
CA ASP A 109 3.55 7.86 -12.82
C ASP A 109 3.90 6.88 -11.69
N CYS A 110 5.16 6.43 -11.64
CA CYS A 110 5.65 5.53 -10.58
C CYS A 110 5.55 6.19 -9.19
N LEU A 111 5.86 7.49 -9.11
CA LEU A 111 5.74 8.27 -7.87
C LEU A 111 4.27 8.39 -7.43
N LEU A 112 3.37 8.68 -8.37
CA LEU A 112 1.94 8.82 -8.09
C LEU A 112 1.33 7.49 -7.66
N PHE A 113 1.71 6.38 -8.29
CA PHE A 113 1.34 5.04 -7.84
C PHE A 113 1.81 4.75 -6.41
N ALA A 114 3.05 5.12 -6.07
CA ALA A 114 3.59 4.93 -4.73
C ALA A 114 2.85 5.77 -3.68
N LEU A 115 2.54 7.04 -3.97
CA LEU A 115 1.75 7.92 -3.11
C LEU A 115 0.33 7.36 -2.87
N THR A 116 -0.31 6.90 -3.94
CA THR A 116 -1.65 6.29 -3.88
C THR A 116 -1.62 5.02 -3.03
N SER A 117 -0.61 4.15 -3.21
CA SER A 117 -0.40 2.95 -2.40
C SER A 117 -0.18 3.27 -0.91
N ALA A 118 0.63 4.29 -0.61
CA ALA A 118 0.88 4.75 0.75
C ALA A 118 -0.38 5.31 1.43
N THR A 119 -1.22 5.99 0.66
CA THR A 119 -2.52 6.52 1.10
C THR A 119 -3.48 5.38 1.43
N TYR A 120 -3.53 4.33 0.59
CA TYR A 120 -4.32 3.14 0.93
C TYR A 120 -3.81 2.43 2.18
N ALA A 121 -2.50 2.33 2.37
CA ALA A 121 -1.92 1.77 3.58
C ALA A 121 -2.33 2.58 4.83
N PHE A 122 -2.33 3.91 4.72
CA PHE A 122 -2.76 4.81 5.79
C PHE A 122 -4.23 4.59 6.16
N ILE A 123 -5.11 4.62 5.16
CA ILE A 123 -6.55 4.43 5.35
C ILE A 123 -6.83 3.05 5.93
N PHE A 124 -6.19 2.00 5.40
CA PHE A 124 -6.34 0.64 5.90
C PHE A 124 -5.96 0.53 7.37
N CYS A 125 -4.79 1.06 7.76
CA CYS A 125 -4.36 1.03 9.16
C CYS A 125 -5.30 1.84 10.07
N ALA A 126 -5.84 2.98 9.60
CA ALA A 126 -6.80 3.77 10.35
C ALA A 126 -8.13 3.02 10.57
N VAL A 127 -8.63 2.31 9.55
CA VAL A 127 -9.83 1.47 9.65
C VAL A 127 -9.61 0.30 10.60
N ILE A 128 -8.49 -0.42 10.46
CA ILE A 128 -8.14 -1.52 11.38
C ILE A 128 -7.99 -1.01 12.82
N SER A 129 -7.42 0.18 13.01
CA SER A 129 -7.31 0.81 14.32
C SER A 129 -8.68 1.04 14.95
N LEU A 130 -9.68 1.48 14.18
CA LEU A 130 -11.05 1.64 14.65
C LEU A 130 -11.68 0.30 15.07
N LEU A 131 -11.46 -0.77 14.31
CA LEU A 131 -11.97 -2.09 14.65
C LEU A 131 -11.29 -2.66 15.91
N LEU A 132 -9.97 -2.57 16.01
CA LEU A 132 -9.21 -3.06 17.16
C LEU A 132 -9.48 -2.24 18.43
N LYS A 133 -9.77 -0.94 18.29
CA LYS A 133 -10.21 -0.07 19.39
C LYS A 133 -11.44 -0.63 20.09
N LEU A 134 -12.42 -1.18 19.35
CA LEU A 134 -13.65 -1.73 19.92
C LEU A 134 -13.38 -2.90 20.87
N VAL A 135 -12.27 -3.62 20.68
CA VAL A 135 -11.92 -4.80 21.47
C VAL A 135 -10.81 -4.52 22.50
N SER A 136 -10.15 -3.35 22.45
CA SER A 136 -9.02 -3.03 23.34
C SER A 136 -9.50 -2.39 24.65
N ILE A 137 -8.97 -2.86 25.78
CA ILE A 137 -9.30 -2.31 27.12
C ILE A 137 -8.53 -1.01 27.40
N HIS A 138 -7.24 -0.96 27.06
CA HIS A 138 -6.34 0.15 27.36
C HIS A 138 -6.32 1.27 26.30
N HIS A 139 -6.66 0.97 25.05
CA HIS A 139 -6.60 1.92 23.92
C HIS A 139 -7.98 2.43 23.46
N LYS A 140 -8.98 2.45 24.34
CA LYS A 140 -10.37 2.87 24.02
C LYS A 140 -10.53 4.31 23.54
N ARG A 141 -9.51 5.17 23.64
CA ARG A 141 -9.54 6.60 23.26
C ARG A 141 -8.64 6.95 22.06
N ILE A 142 -8.13 5.95 21.34
CA ILE A 142 -7.25 6.14 20.18
C ILE A 142 -7.82 5.31 19.02
N PRO A 143 -7.99 5.87 17.81
CA PRO A 143 -7.46 7.16 17.34
C PRO A 143 -8.22 8.43 17.78
N PHE A 144 -9.51 8.30 18.12
CA PHE A 144 -10.37 9.40 18.57
C PHE A 144 -10.68 9.31 20.05
#